data_AF-A0A7W7FS86-F1
#
_entry.id   AF-A0A7W7FS86-F1
#
_cell.length_a   1.000
_cell.length_b   1.000
_cell.length_c   1.000
_cell.angle_alpha   90.00
_cell.angle_beta   90.00
_cell.angle_gamma   90.00
#
_symmetry.space_group_name_H-M   'P 1'
#
loop_
_entity.id
_entity.type
_entity.pdbx_description
1 polymer ?
#
loop_
_entity_poly.entity_id
_entity_poly.type
_entity_poly.pdbx_seq_one_letter_code
_entity_poly.pdbx_strand_id
1 'polypeptide(L)'
;MKVRLFALATLLLLGTSACTVRFYTSTTEITPTAAPDPAAATWLAKSCALSLPVVSQKQQRVKELDESALPEERARQFARLYRDMAGWHETARKAHLDFIEPGPDGSAPFRLHWIALHEENQRVLTEVAPMLERAKITAEADLKLVRTDVDAIIDRSEKGRVQRNRQLSRELPPGFVAAFHTVPACKKLG
;
A
#
# COMPACT_ATOMS: atom_id res chain seq x y z
N MET A 1 -20.02 -14.15 -28.68
CA MET A 1 -19.23 -14.61 -27.52
C MET A 1 -18.21 -13.53 -27.15
N LYS A 2 -18.59 -12.53 -26.34
CA LYS A 2 -17.73 -11.40 -25.92
C LYS A 2 -17.93 -11.07 -24.43
N VAL A 3 -18.14 -12.09 -23.62
CA VAL A 3 -18.31 -11.96 -22.17
C VAL A 3 -17.48 -13.08 -21.57
N ARG A 4 -16.35 -12.72 -20.93
CA ARG A 4 -15.38 -13.54 -20.14
C ARG A 4 -13.94 -13.20 -20.55
N LEU A 5 -13.47 -12.01 -20.18
CA LEU A 5 -12.03 -11.66 -20.15
C LEU A 5 -11.74 -10.49 -19.20
N PHE A 6 -12.77 -9.73 -18.81
CA PHE A 6 -12.64 -8.63 -17.82
C PHE A 6 -12.39 -9.06 -16.37
N ALA A 7 -12.61 -10.34 -16.01
CA ALA A 7 -12.43 -10.78 -14.63
C ALA A 7 -10.95 -10.91 -14.24
N LEU A 8 -10.07 -11.30 -15.17
CA LEU A 8 -8.66 -11.58 -14.84
C LEU A 8 -7.82 -10.30 -14.67
N ALA A 9 -8.05 -9.29 -15.51
CA ALA A 9 -7.38 -8.00 -15.43
C ALA A 9 -7.72 -7.24 -14.14
N THR A 10 -9.03 -7.19 -13.80
CA THR A 10 -9.51 -6.59 -12.54
C THR A 10 -8.95 -7.32 -11.32
N LEU A 11 -8.80 -8.65 -11.39
CA LEU A 11 -8.31 -9.46 -10.25
C LEU A 11 -6.79 -9.37 -10.04
N LEU A 12 -5.98 -9.07 -11.05
CA LEU A 12 -4.53 -8.82 -10.90
C LEU A 12 -4.25 -7.40 -10.36
N LEU A 13 -5.10 -6.44 -10.70
CA LEU A 13 -5.05 -5.08 -10.16
C LEU A 13 -5.36 -5.04 -8.67
N LEU A 14 -6.27 -5.89 -8.20
CA LEU A 14 -6.74 -5.94 -6.82
C LEU A 14 -5.70 -6.47 -5.82
N GLY A 15 -4.76 -7.33 -6.24
CA GLY A 15 -3.75 -7.90 -5.32
C GLY A 15 -2.80 -6.84 -4.72
N THR A 16 -2.53 -5.74 -5.43
CA THR A 16 -1.73 -4.64 -4.88
C THR A 16 -2.58 -3.47 -4.39
N SER A 17 -3.79 -3.26 -4.94
CA SER A 17 -4.65 -2.10 -4.63
C SER A 17 -5.70 -2.36 -3.54
N ALA A 18 -6.00 -3.61 -3.19
CA ALA A 18 -6.86 -3.93 -2.04
C ALA A 18 -6.15 -3.80 -0.68
N CYS A 19 -4.85 -3.49 -0.69
CA CYS A 19 -4.14 -2.96 0.48
C CYS A 19 -4.44 -1.46 0.69
N THR A 20 -5.68 -1.01 0.39
CA THR A 20 -6.31 0.08 1.14
C THR A 20 -5.98 -0.18 2.59
N VAL A 21 -5.19 0.70 3.18
CA VAL A 21 -4.97 0.66 4.62
C VAL A 21 -6.34 0.94 5.20
N ARG A 22 -7.11 -0.11 5.50
CA ARG A 22 -8.28 -0.03 6.37
C ARG A 22 -7.76 0.30 7.76
N PHE A 23 -7.27 1.53 7.91
CA PHE A 23 -7.26 2.26 9.14
C PHE A 23 -8.74 2.36 9.52
N TYR A 24 -9.13 1.56 10.52
CA TYR A 24 -10.41 1.64 11.22
C TYR A 24 -11.69 1.26 10.46
N THR A 25 -11.82 0.04 9.93
CA THR A 25 -13.16 -0.40 9.47
C THR A 25 -13.58 -1.81 9.86
N SER A 26 -12.99 -2.44 10.89
CA SER A 26 -13.50 -3.75 11.35
C SER A 26 -14.12 -3.77 12.75
N THR A 27 -14.29 -2.63 13.41
CA THR A 27 -15.04 -2.55 14.67
C THR A 27 -15.62 -1.16 14.81
N THR A 28 -16.92 -1.03 14.49
CA THR A 28 -17.78 0.10 14.83
C THR A 28 -17.39 1.43 14.17
N GLU A 29 -18.36 2.21 13.71
CA GLU A 29 -18.12 3.59 13.35
C GLU A 29 -17.50 4.31 14.55
N ILE A 30 -16.17 4.51 14.54
CA ILE A 30 -15.54 5.49 15.42
C ILE A 30 -15.96 6.83 14.83
N THR A 31 -17.17 7.26 15.17
CA THR A 31 -17.52 8.67 15.12
C THR A 31 -16.48 9.33 16.02
N PRO A 32 -15.53 10.11 15.50
CA PRO A 32 -14.54 10.75 16.35
C PRO A 32 -15.31 11.71 17.25
N THR A 33 -15.50 11.34 18.51
CA THR A 33 -16.15 12.21 19.50
C THR A 33 -15.23 13.35 19.93
N ALA A 34 -13.93 13.23 19.64
CA ALA A 34 -12.94 14.28 19.82
C ALA A 34 -12.87 15.20 18.60
N ALA A 35 -12.75 16.50 18.85
CA ALA A 35 -12.41 17.46 17.81
C ALA A 35 -11.00 17.16 17.24
N PRO A 36 -10.77 17.36 15.93
CA PRO A 36 -9.45 17.17 15.33
C PRO A 36 -8.46 18.19 15.89
N ASP A 37 -7.28 17.72 16.28
CA ASP A 37 -6.18 18.60 16.70
C ASP A 37 -5.60 19.33 15.47
N PRO A 38 -5.63 20.69 15.42
CA PRO A 38 -5.08 21.46 14.30
C PRO A 38 -3.57 21.28 14.08
N ALA A 39 -2.81 21.10 15.16
CA ALA A 39 -1.37 20.83 15.07
C ALA A 39 -1.14 19.44 14.44
N ALA A 40 -1.95 18.45 14.83
CA ALA A 40 -1.93 17.12 14.23
C ALA A 40 -2.32 17.17 12.75
N ALA A 41 -3.37 17.90 12.39
CA ALA A 41 -3.80 18.03 11.00
C ALA A 41 -2.71 18.64 10.11
N THR A 42 -2.01 19.68 10.59
CA THR A 42 -0.92 20.33 9.86
C THR A 42 0.27 19.39 9.68
N TRP A 43 0.67 18.71 10.74
CA TRP A 43 1.78 17.75 10.70
C TRP A 43 1.46 16.54 9.81
N LEU A 44 0.24 16.00 9.92
CA LEU A 44 -0.26 14.88 9.11
C LEU A 44 -0.36 15.24 7.63
N ALA A 45 -0.70 16.48 7.28
CA ALA A 45 -0.70 16.93 5.90
C ALA A 45 0.68 16.77 5.25
N LYS A 46 1.75 17.10 5.98
CA LYS A 46 3.14 16.89 5.51
C LYS A 46 3.51 15.41 5.48
N SER A 47 3.30 14.69 6.59
CA SER A 47 3.68 13.27 6.71
C SER A 47 2.98 12.40 5.66
N CYS A 48 1.66 12.52 5.50
CA CYS A 48 0.91 11.75 4.51
C CYS A 48 1.30 12.13 3.08
N ALA A 49 1.69 13.39 2.82
CA ALA A 49 2.16 13.80 1.49
C ALA A 49 3.43 13.06 1.03
N LEU A 50 4.27 12.59 1.96
CA LEU A 50 5.48 11.81 1.63
C LEU A 50 5.16 10.47 0.95
N SER A 51 3.98 9.91 1.23
CA SER A 51 3.55 8.60 0.69
C SER A 51 2.65 8.73 -0.55
N LEU A 52 2.13 9.93 -0.86
CA LEU A 52 1.28 10.17 -2.03
C LEU A 52 1.95 9.80 -3.38
N PRO A 53 3.24 10.09 -3.62
CA PRO A 53 3.90 9.72 -4.86
C PRO A 53 3.82 8.22 -5.15
N VAL A 54 3.90 7.36 -4.13
CA VAL A 54 3.77 5.90 -4.28
C VAL A 54 2.40 5.54 -4.87
N VAL A 55 1.31 6.17 -4.37
CA VAL A 55 -0.05 5.92 -4.85
C VAL A 55 -0.23 6.44 -6.28
N SER A 56 0.20 7.68 -6.55
CA SER A 56 0.05 8.30 -7.87
C SER A 56 0.86 7.59 -8.95
N GLN A 57 2.12 7.26 -8.67
CA GLN A 57 2.99 6.54 -9.61
C GLN A 57 2.47 5.13 -9.90
N LYS A 58 1.97 4.43 -8.87
CA LYS A 58 1.32 3.13 -9.05
C LYS A 58 0.10 3.23 -9.95
N GLN A 59 -0.81 4.18 -9.69
CA GLN A 59 -2.01 4.37 -10.52
C GLN A 59 -1.65 4.70 -11.98
N GLN A 60 -0.59 5.46 -12.20
CA GLN A 60 -0.08 5.74 -13.53
C GLN A 60 0.46 4.47 -14.20
N ARG A 61 1.41 3.77 -13.57
CA ARG A 61 2.05 2.58 -14.14
C ARG A 61 1.08 1.43 -14.41
N VAL A 62 0.06 1.30 -13.58
CA VAL A 62 -1.03 0.35 -13.80
C VAL A 62 -1.76 0.59 -15.13
N LYS A 63 -1.98 1.86 -15.51
CA LYS A 63 -2.65 2.20 -16.78
C LYS A 63 -1.78 1.93 -18.01
N GLU A 64 -0.46 1.76 -17.81
CA GLU A 64 0.51 1.47 -18.86
C GLU A 64 0.61 -0.06 -19.14
N LEU A 65 -0.07 -0.90 -18.36
CA LEU A 65 -0.07 -2.35 -18.56
C LEU A 65 -0.92 -2.74 -19.78
N ASP A 66 -0.39 -3.60 -20.63
CA ASP A 66 -1.12 -4.18 -21.75
C ASP A 66 -1.87 -5.43 -21.30
N GLU A 67 -3.18 -5.28 -21.09
CA GLU A 67 -4.06 -6.38 -20.68
C GLU A 67 -4.20 -7.47 -21.75
N SER A 68 -3.89 -7.16 -23.01
CA SER A 68 -3.97 -8.09 -24.15
C SER A 68 -2.67 -8.84 -24.41
N ALA A 69 -1.59 -8.50 -23.70
CA ALA A 69 -0.29 -9.13 -23.88
C ALA A 69 -0.32 -10.63 -23.55
N LEU A 70 0.54 -11.39 -24.24
CA LEU A 70 0.75 -12.80 -23.95
C LEU A 70 1.11 -13.03 -22.47
N PRO A 71 0.80 -14.20 -21.89
CA PRO A 71 1.05 -14.50 -20.48
C PRO A 71 2.47 -14.13 -20.00
N GLU A 72 3.48 -14.49 -20.79
CA GLU A 72 4.88 -14.21 -20.48
C GLU A 72 5.16 -12.69 -20.41
N GLU A 73 4.67 -11.92 -21.38
CA GLU A 73 4.90 -10.47 -21.39
C GLU A 73 4.13 -9.78 -20.26
N ARG A 74 2.92 -10.24 -19.91
CA ARG A 74 2.23 -9.76 -18.71
C ARG A 74 3.05 -10.00 -17.45
N ALA A 75 3.64 -11.19 -17.29
CA ALA A 75 4.50 -11.49 -16.15
C ALA A 75 5.69 -10.51 -16.06
N ARG A 76 6.34 -10.22 -17.19
CA ARG A 76 7.44 -9.25 -17.27
C ARG A 76 6.97 -7.82 -16.94
N GLN A 77 5.80 -7.41 -17.43
CA GLN A 77 5.22 -6.11 -17.10
C GLN A 77 4.93 -5.98 -15.60
N PHE A 78 4.34 -7.01 -14.98
CA PHE A 78 4.12 -7.03 -13.54
C PHE A 78 5.43 -7.04 -12.75
N ALA A 79 6.41 -7.85 -13.15
CA ALA A 79 7.72 -7.85 -12.50
C ALA A 79 8.39 -6.47 -12.50
N ARG A 80 8.34 -5.76 -13.63
CA ARG A 80 8.81 -4.37 -13.73
C ARG A 80 8.05 -3.44 -12.79
N LEU A 81 6.71 -3.52 -12.77
CA LEU A 81 5.87 -2.74 -11.86
C LEU A 81 6.24 -3.00 -10.39
N TYR A 82 6.41 -4.26 -9.99
CA TYR A 82 6.77 -4.62 -8.61
C TYR A 82 8.15 -4.09 -8.22
N ARG A 83 9.13 -4.14 -9.12
CA ARG A 83 10.46 -3.54 -8.91
C ARG A 83 10.38 -2.02 -8.73
N ASP A 84 9.65 -1.34 -9.61
CA ASP A 84 9.46 0.11 -9.52
C ASP A 84 8.80 0.49 -8.19
N MET A 85 7.73 -0.23 -7.81
CA MET A 85 7.05 -0.04 -6.53
C MET A 85 7.99 -0.24 -5.34
N ALA A 86 8.87 -1.24 -5.37
CA ALA A 86 9.85 -1.44 -4.31
C ALA A 86 10.75 -0.19 -4.14
N GLY A 87 11.21 0.40 -5.26
CA GLY A 87 11.98 1.63 -5.26
C GLY A 87 11.20 2.86 -4.73
N TRP A 88 9.91 2.98 -5.06
CA TRP A 88 9.09 4.07 -4.54
C TRP A 88 8.83 3.93 -3.04
N HIS A 89 8.60 2.71 -2.54
CA HIS A 89 8.48 2.44 -1.11
C HIS A 89 9.77 2.73 -0.35
N GLU A 90 10.94 2.40 -0.93
CA GLU A 90 12.23 2.79 -0.37
C GLU A 90 12.38 4.32 -0.25
N THR A 91 12.00 5.03 -1.31
CA THR A 91 12.07 6.50 -1.37
C THR A 91 11.17 7.13 -0.30
N ALA A 92 9.93 6.64 -0.17
CA ALA A 92 9.01 7.11 0.86
C ALA A 92 9.51 6.77 2.28
N ARG A 93 10.11 5.58 2.49
CA ARG A 93 10.73 5.22 3.78
C ARG A 93 11.82 6.21 4.17
N LYS A 94 12.73 6.53 3.25
CA LYS A 94 13.81 7.52 3.45
C LYS A 94 13.22 8.89 3.78
N ALA A 95 12.22 9.34 3.03
CA ALA A 95 11.54 10.59 3.30
C ALA A 95 10.92 10.64 4.72
N HIS A 96 10.31 9.56 5.19
CA HIS A 96 9.79 9.50 6.57
C HIS A 96 10.90 9.43 7.64
N LEU A 97 12.04 8.81 7.36
CA LEU A 97 13.21 8.83 8.24
C LEU A 97 13.76 10.24 8.40
N ASP A 98 13.89 10.96 7.28
CA ASP A 98 14.40 12.33 7.22
C ASP A 98 13.40 13.37 7.75
N PHE A 99 12.11 13.01 7.83
CA PHE A 99 11.05 13.86 8.37
C PHE A 99 11.11 13.91 9.91
N ILE A 100 12.02 14.72 10.44
CA ILE A 100 12.24 14.94 11.88
C ILE A 100 11.77 16.36 12.23
N GLU A 101 10.47 16.62 12.13
CA GLU A 101 9.85 17.85 12.65
C GLU A 101 9.30 17.62 14.06
N PRO A 102 9.41 18.59 14.99
CA PRO A 102 8.63 18.57 16.22
C PRO A 102 7.15 18.42 15.85
N GLY A 103 6.53 17.36 16.35
CA GLY A 103 5.13 17.05 16.08
C GLY A 103 4.31 17.03 17.36
N PRO A 104 2.97 17.08 17.24
CA PRO A 104 2.08 16.89 18.37
C PRO A 104 2.18 15.46 18.90
N ASP A 105 1.54 15.21 20.04
CA ASP A 105 1.42 13.87 20.61
C ASP A 105 0.88 12.87 19.56
N GLY A 106 1.54 11.73 19.44
CA GLY A 106 1.21 10.70 18.43
C GLY A 106 2.00 10.79 17.12
N SER A 107 2.68 11.91 16.83
CA SER A 107 3.49 12.07 15.61
C SER A 107 4.65 11.06 15.50
N ALA A 108 5.40 10.87 16.58
CA ALA A 108 6.51 9.92 16.65
C ALA A 108 6.08 8.46 16.38
N PRO A 109 5.11 7.87 17.12
CA PRO A 109 4.64 6.51 16.85
C PRO A 109 4.01 6.37 15.46
N PHE A 110 3.28 7.39 14.97
CA PHE A 110 2.74 7.37 13.60
C PHE A 110 3.84 7.31 12.53
N ARG A 111 4.88 8.14 12.67
CA ARG A 111 6.02 8.15 11.74
C ARG A 111 6.75 6.81 11.72
N LEU A 112 7.05 6.25 12.89
CA LEU A 112 7.70 4.94 13.01
C LEU A 112 6.85 3.84 12.37
N HIS A 113 5.54 3.91 12.53
CA HIS A 113 4.62 3.00 11.85
C HIS A 113 4.70 3.11 10.32
N TRP A 114 4.72 4.32 9.76
CA TRP A 114 4.88 4.52 8.31
C TRP A 114 6.19 3.99 7.77
N ILE A 115 7.30 4.21 8.50
CA ILE A 115 8.61 3.65 8.15
C ILE A 115 8.53 2.13 8.07
N ALA A 116 7.98 1.49 9.11
CA ALA A 116 7.83 0.03 9.16
C ALA A 116 6.92 -0.50 8.04
N LEU A 117 5.84 0.22 7.72
CA LEU A 117 4.93 -0.14 6.63
C LEU A 117 5.61 -0.05 5.26
N HIS A 118 6.41 0.99 5.01
CA HIS A 118 7.16 1.12 3.76
C HIS A 118 8.25 0.06 3.62
N GLU A 119 8.98 -0.23 4.70
CA GLU A 119 10.00 -1.27 4.73
C GLU A 119 9.43 -2.65 4.44
N GLU A 120 8.30 -2.99 5.06
CA GLU A 120 7.64 -4.27 4.82
C GLU A 120 7.15 -4.40 3.37
N ASN A 121 6.51 -3.37 2.82
CA ASN A 121 6.06 -3.37 1.43
C ASN A 121 7.27 -3.50 0.50
N GLN A 122 8.34 -2.74 0.72
CA GLN A 122 9.56 -2.87 -0.07
C GLN A 122 10.09 -4.31 -0.07
N ARG A 123 10.15 -4.96 1.10
CA ARG A 123 10.60 -6.35 1.24
C ARG A 123 9.72 -7.31 0.43
N VAL A 124 8.40 -7.22 0.57
CA VAL A 124 7.44 -8.07 -0.18
C VAL A 124 7.60 -7.87 -1.68
N LEU A 125 7.66 -6.63 -2.15
CA LEU A 125 7.78 -6.31 -3.57
C LEU A 125 9.12 -6.78 -4.15
N THR A 126 10.19 -6.72 -3.35
CA THR A 126 11.52 -7.23 -3.71
C THR A 126 11.57 -8.77 -3.79
N GLU A 127 10.73 -9.46 -3.02
CA GLU A 127 10.56 -10.92 -3.11
C GLU A 127 9.72 -11.33 -4.33
N VAL A 128 8.63 -10.61 -4.61
CA VAL A 128 7.67 -10.92 -5.68
C VAL A 128 8.23 -10.70 -7.08
N ALA A 129 8.97 -9.60 -7.32
CA ALA A 129 9.43 -9.28 -8.67
C ALA A 129 10.31 -10.40 -9.29
N PRO A 130 11.35 -10.93 -8.60
CA PRO A 130 12.15 -12.04 -9.11
C PRO A 130 11.37 -13.34 -9.33
N MET A 131 10.30 -13.60 -8.58
CA MET A 131 9.47 -14.79 -8.79
C MET A 131 8.78 -14.75 -10.15
N LEU A 132 8.22 -13.60 -10.53
CA LEU A 132 7.60 -13.38 -11.83
C LEU A 132 8.61 -13.45 -12.98
N GLU A 133 9.84 -12.97 -12.77
CA GLU A 133 10.90 -13.02 -13.80
C GLU A 133 11.48 -14.42 -14.03
N ARG A 134 11.54 -15.23 -12.97
CA ARG A 134 12.11 -16.59 -13.04
C ARG A 134 11.09 -17.65 -13.41
N ALA A 135 9.80 -17.36 -13.22
CA ALA A 135 8.74 -18.31 -13.53
C ALA A 135 8.70 -18.57 -15.05
N LYS A 136 8.65 -19.85 -15.42
CA LYS A 136 8.44 -20.26 -16.81
C LYS A 136 6.97 -20.15 -17.15
N ILE A 137 6.57 -18.97 -17.60
CA ILE A 137 5.17 -18.65 -17.89
C ILE A 137 4.96 -18.77 -19.39
N THR A 138 4.34 -19.86 -19.80
CA THR A 138 4.04 -20.16 -21.21
C THR A 138 2.53 -20.18 -21.50
N ALA A 139 1.71 -20.30 -20.45
CA ALA A 139 0.26 -20.30 -20.52
C ALA A 139 -0.38 -19.55 -19.34
N GLU A 140 -1.69 -19.31 -19.44
CA GLU A 140 -2.50 -18.71 -18.36
C GLU A 140 -2.48 -19.52 -17.07
N ALA A 141 -2.35 -20.85 -17.17
CA ALA A 141 -2.27 -21.73 -16.01
C ALA A 141 -1.02 -21.44 -15.16
N ASP A 142 0.11 -21.14 -15.82
CA ASP A 142 1.37 -20.81 -15.15
C ASP A 142 1.26 -19.47 -14.42
N LEU A 143 0.64 -18.47 -15.05
CA LEU A 143 0.33 -17.18 -14.41
C LEU A 143 -0.52 -17.36 -13.15
N LYS A 144 -1.52 -18.24 -13.21
CA LYS A 144 -2.40 -18.50 -12.07
C LYS A 144 -1.66 -19.16 -10.90
N LEU A 145 -0.72 -20.07 -11.17
CA LEU A 145 0.09 -20.71 -10.14
C LEU A 145 1.01 -19.68 -9.46
N VAL A 146 1.76 -18.90 -10.24
CA VAL A 146 2.64 -17.86 -9.70
C VAL A 146 1.86 -16.82 -8.91
N ARG A 147 0.65 -16.48 -9.37
CA ARG A 147 -0.26 -15.61 -8.62
C ARG A 147 -0.62 -16.19 -7.25
N THR A 148 -0.90 -17.48 -7.15
CA THR A 148 -1.21 -18.13 -5.85
C THR A 148 -0.05 -17.94 -4.87
N ASP A 149 1.19 -18.08 -5.34
CA ASP A 149 2.38 -17.89 -4.49
C ASP A 149 2.56 -16.42 -4.10
N VAL A 150 2.33 -15.49 -5.04
CA VAL A 150 2.36 -14.03 -4.77
C VAL A 150 1.28 -13.63 -3.76
N ASP A 151 0.05 -14.11 -3.94
CA ASP A 151 -1.07 -13.86 -3.03
C ASP A 151 -0.75 -14.40 -1.63
N ALA A 152 -0.13 -15.59 -1.52
CA ALA A 152 0.30 -16.13 -0.24
C ALA A 152 1.38 -15.28 0.48
N ILE A 153 2.29 -14.63 -0.26
CA ILE A 153 3.28 -13.69 0.31
C ILE A 153 2.57 -12.42 0.82
N ILE A 154 1.68 -11.87 0.00
CA ILE A 154 0.92 -10.66 0.31
C ILE A 154 0.04 -10.89 1.55
N ASP A 155 -0.69 -12.01 1.62
CA ASP A 155 -1.56 -12.37 2.74
C ASP A 155 -0.79 -12.48 4.07
N ARG A 156 0.42 -13.05 4.05
CA ARG A 156 1.26 -13.12 5.26
C ARG A 156 1.67 -11.73 5.73
N SER A 157 2.00 -10.83 4.81
CA SER A 157 2.33 -9.44 5.14
C SER A 157 1.10 -8.67 5.64
N GLU A 158 -0.06 -8.87 5.03
CA GLU A 158 -1.30 -8.18 5.41
C GLU A 158 -1.70 -8.48 6.87
N LYS A 159 -1.57 -9.74 7.30
CA LYS A 159 -1.81 -10.11 8.71
C LYS A 159 -0.94 -9.30 9.68
N GLY A 160 0.35 -9.14 9.36
CA GLY A 160 1.27 -8.31 10.13
C GLY A 160 0.89 -6.83 10.14
N ARG A 161 0.46 -6.30 8.98
CA ARG A 161 -0.01 -4.91 8.85
C ARG A 161 -1.25 -4.65 9.68
N VAL A 162 -2.25 -5.52 9.62
CA VAL A 162 -3.50 -5.37 10.38
C VAL A 162 -3.22 -5.32 11.88
N GLN A 163 -2.32 -6.19 12.37
CA GLN A 163 -1.92 -6.18 13.78
C GLN A 163 -1.25 -4.86 14.18
N ARG A 164 -0.30 -4.36 13.38
CA ARG A 164 0.39 -3.09 13.65
C ARG A 164 -0.54 -1.88 13.58
N ASN A 165 -1.47 -1.85 12.63
CA ASN A 165 -2.48 -0.78 12.53
C ASN A 165 -3.38 -0.75 13.78
N ARG A 166 -3.80 -1.93 14.26
CA ARG A 166 -4.61 -2.06 15.48
C ARG A 166 -3.83 -1.69 16.74
N GLN A 167 -2.52 -1.88 16.75
CA GLN A 167 -1.68 -1.44 17.85
C GLN A 167 -1.53 0.08 17.83
N LEU A 168 -1.15 0.65 16.69
CA LEU A 168 -1.00 2.10 16.53
C LEU A 168 -2.29 2.83 16.90
N SER A 169 -3.45 2.31 16.48
CA SER A 169 -4.73 2.96 16.78
C SER A 169 -5.07 3.11 18.25
N ARG A 170 -4.47 2.28 19.12
CA ARG A 170 -4.61 2.34 20.58
C ARG A 170 -3.60 3.28 21.23
N GLU A 171 -2.49 3.54 20.56
CA GLU A 171 -1.39 4.40 21.03
C GLU A 171 -1.60 5.87 20.64
N LEU A 172 -2.36 6.14 19.57
CA LEU A 172 -2.59 7.49 19.08
C LEU A 172 -3.66 8.25 19.90
N PRO A 173 -3.42 9.54 20.23
CA PRO A 173 -4.43 10.38 20.86
C PRO A 173 -5.71 10.48 20.01
N PRO A 174 -6.92 10.52 20.62
CA PRO A 174 -8.17 10.63 19.87
C PRO A 174 -8.24 11.83 18.92
N GLY A 175 -7.70 12.99 19.32
CA GLY A 175 -7.63 14.19 18.48
C GLY A 175 -6.69 14.04 17.27
N PHE A 176 -5.63 13.24 17.40
CA PHE A 176 -4.72 12.89 16.31
C PHE A 176 -5.40 11.94 15.30
N VAL A 177 -6.12 10.94 15.81
CA VAL A 177 -6.92 10.02 14.98
C VAL A 177 -8.02 10.79 14.23
N ALA A 178 -8.75 11.68 14.91
CA ALA A 178 -9.73 12.55 14.29
C ALA A 178 -9.11 13.43 13.18
N ALA A 179 -7.94 14.02 13.45
CA ALA A 179 -7.21 14.81 12.46
C ALA A 179 -6.86 13.99 11.20
N PHE A 180 -6.36 12.75 11.35
CA PHE A 180 -6.07 11.84 10.23
C PHE A 180 -7.25 11.67 9.27
N HIS A 181 -8.46 11.49 9.81
CA HIS A 181 -9.67 11.35 9.01
C HIS A 181 -10.17 12.66 8.36
N THR A 182 -9.59 13.81 8.68
CA THR A 182 -9.94 15.10 8.06
C THR A 182 -8.95 15.53 6.99
N VAL A 183 -7.68 15.12 7.09
CA VAL A 183 -6.60 15.55 6.20
C VAL A 183 -6.74 14.91 4.80
N PRO A 184 -6.88 15.69 3.72
CA PRO A 184 -7.08 15.14 2.37
C PRO A 184 -5.95 14.25 1.87
N ALA A 185 -4.69 14.58 2.21
CA ALA A 185 -3.54 13.75 1.84
C ALA A 185 -3.64 12.34 2.47
N CYS A 186 -4.02 12.26 3.74
CA CYS A 186 -4.17 10.98 4.44
C CYS A 186 -5.35 10.17 3.89
N LYS A 187 -6.47 10.82 3.52
CA LYS A 187 -7.61 10.15 2.89
C LYS A 187 -7.27 9.44 1.57
N LYS A 188 -6.32 9.96 0.81
CA LYS A 188 -5.87 9.35 -0.46
C LYS A 188 -4.98 8.11 -0.27
N LEU A 189 -4.48 7.88 0.95
CA LEU A 189 -3.68 6.70 1.30
C LEU A 189 -4.55 5.54 1.82
N GLY A 190 -5.79 5.85 2.20
CA GLY A 190 -6.78 4.91 2.75
C GLY A 190 -7.53 4.11 1.70
#